data_AF-A0A8H6TP97-F1
#
_entry.id   AF-A0A8H6TP97-F1
#
_cell.length_a   1.000
_cell.length_b   1.000
_cell.length_c   1.000
_cell.angle_alpha   90.00
_cell.angle_beta   90.00
_cell.angle_gamma   90.00
#
_symmetry.space_group_name_H-M   'P 1'
#
loop_
_entity.id
_entity.type
_entity.pdbx_description
1 polymer ?
#
loop_
_entity_poly.entity_id
_entity_poly.type
_entity_poly.pdbx_seq_one_letter_code
_entity_poly.pdbx_strand_id
1 'polypeptide(L)'
;MSDLTKLNSPELSQFSHILSHAVKVPGLIFLSGQTPTDSSGKVVEGGIKEHTAQCINNLGKVLDAAGSSWEKVVKVNVYLDDMKNFSLMNEVYEKLLPSPKPARTCIQAAYLPNGVDPVIVLNHPGQIGAGYAPVLDCHTAHIACKFAELLEKIDRRTNKSIEANPKTIKSGDSCIVKVVPSKPMCVESYNDYPPLGRFAVRDMRQTVAVGIIKSVEKTDKSSGKVTKSAEKAAKKK
;
A
#
# COMPACT_ATOMS: atom_id res chain seq x y z
N MET A 1 8.10 -36.47 8.51
CA MET A 1 8.11 -35.00 8.34
C MET A 1 7.38 -34.72 7.04
N SER A 2 6.28 -33.98 7.06
CA SER A 2 5.53 -33.64 5.85
C SER A 2 6.42 -32.80 4.92
N ASP A 3 6.56 -33.20 3.66
CA ASP A 3 7.29 -32.47 2.63
C ASP A 3 6.67 -31.09 2.40
N LEU A 4 7.17 -30.10 3.13
CA LEU A 4 6.77 -28.70 3.02
C LEU A 4 7.84 -27.95 2.24
N THR A 5 7.45 -27.31 1.14
CA THR A 5 8.34 -26.50 0.30
C THR A 5 7.82 -25.07 0.24
N LYS A 6 8.64 -24.12 0.66
CA LYS A 6 8.37 -22.68 0.47
C LYS A 6 9.01 -22.23 -0.84
N LEU A 7 8.28 -21.47 -1.65
CA LEU A 7 8.75 -21.06 -2.97
C LEU A 7 8.48 -19.58 -3.26
N ASN A 8 9.41 -18.98 -4.00
CA ASN A 8 9.31 -17.63 -4.52
C ASN A 8 9.58 -17.70 -6.02
N SER A 9 8.60 -17.28 -6.83
CA SER A 9 8.83 -17.11 -8.28
C SER A 9 9.99 -16.13 -8.53
N PRO A 10 10.98 -16.47 -9.38
CA PRO A 10 12.10 -15.59 -9.70
C PRO A 10 11.69 -14.37 -10.52
N GLU A 11 10.50 -14.40 -11.11
CA GLU A 11 9.96 -13.31 -11.94
C GLU A 11 9.22 -12.23 -11.13
N LEU A 12 9.11 -12.43 -9.82
CA LEU A 12 8.44 -11.52 -8.89
C LEU A 12 9.41 -11.10 -7.81
N SER A 13 9.53 -9.78 -7.58
CA SER A 13 10.44 -9.21 -6.58
C SER A 13 9.75 -8.88 -5.25
N GLN A 14 8.44 -9.07 -5.16
CA GLN A 14 7.62 -8.49 -4.11
C GLN A 14 7.66 -9.30 -2.80
N PHE A 15 8.01 -8.65 -1.68
CA PHE A 15 7.80 -9.19 -0.32
C PHE A 15 8.44 -10.55 0.02
N SER A 16 9.39 -11.04 -0.79
CA SER A 16 10.06 -12.35 -0.57
C SER A 16 10.84 -12.46 0.75
N HIS A 17 11.13 -11.32 1.38
CA HIS A 17 11.78 -11.24 2.70
C HIS A 17 10.80 -11.33 3.89
N ILE A 18 9.48 -11.13 3.67
CA ILE A 18 8.46 -11.21 4.72
C ILE A 18 7.47 -12.38 4.54
N LEU A 19 7.30 -12.88 3.32
CA LEU A 19 6.42 -14.01 3.00
C LEU A 19 6.99 -14.83 1.84
N SER A 20 6.45 -16.04 1.66
CA SER A 20 6.70 -16.86 0.48
C SER A 20 5.59 -16.66 -0.55
N HIS A 21 5.90 -16.57 -1.84
CA HIS A 21 4.89 -16.46 -2.89
C HIS A 21 3.94 -17.67 -2.90
N ALA A 22 4.47 -18.87 -2.60
CA ALA A 22 3.63 -20.01 -2.26
C ALA A 22 4.29 -20.97 -1.26
N VAL A 23 3.46 -21.80 -0.65
CA VAL A 23 3.85 -22.93 0.19
C VAL A 23 3.16 -24.18 -0.33
N LYS A 24 3.97 -25.18 -0.68
CA LYS A 24 3.52 -26.49 -1.14
C LYS A 24 3.55 -27.48 0.01
N VAL A 25 2.48 -28.26 0.12
CA VAL A 25 2.33 -29.42 1.00
C VAL A 25 1.77 -30.58 0.16
N PRO A 26 1.77 -31.83 0.66
CA PRO A 26 1.22 -32.95 -0.12
C PRO A 26 -0.22 -32.67 -0.58
N GLY A 27 -0.41 -32.66 -1.90
CA GLY A 27 -1.72 -32.45 -2.55
C GLY A 27 -2.20 -31.00 -2.68
N LEU A 28 -1.57 -30.01 -2.04
CA LEU A 28 -2.03 -28.61 -2.05
C LEU A 28 -0.89 -27.61 -2.21
N ILE A 29 -1.21 -26.48 -2.86
CA ILE A 29 -0.31 -25.33 -3.00
C ILE A 29 -1.08 -24.11 -2.54
N PHE A 30 -0.57 -23.44 -1.51
CA PHE A 30 -1.14 -22.20 -0.97
C PHE A 30 -0.39 -21.03 -1.57
N LEU A 31 -1.08 -20.20 -2.35
CA LEU A 31 -0.51 -18.99 -2.94
C LEU A 31 -0.79 -17.79 -2.05
N SER A 32 0.22 -16.95 -1.86
CA SER A 32 0.06 -15.62 -1.28
C SER A 32 -0.69 -14.70 -2.25
N GLY A 33 -1.42 -13.73 -1.71
CA GLY A 33 -2.15 -12.75 -2.52
C GLY A 33 -1.22 -11.94 -3.42
N GLN A 34 -1.63 -11.74 -4.67
CA GLN A 34 -0.87 -10.97 -5.66
C GLN A 34 -1.58 -9.65 -5.95
N THR A 35 -0.79 -8.58 -6.04
CA THR A 35 -1.24 -7.22 -6.37
C THR A 35 -0.94 -6.88 -7.83
N PRO A 36 -1.52 -5.80 -8.39
CA PRO A 36 -1.30 -5.41 -9.79
C PRO A 36 0.07 -4.74 -10.00
N THR A 37 1.14 -5.37 -9.53
CA THR A 37 2.50 -4.86 -9.62
C THR A 37 3.30 -5.56 -10.72
N ASP A 38 4.20 -4.83 -11.36
CA ASP A 38 5.19 -5.38 -12.29
C ASP A 38 6.36 -6.06 -11.55
N SER A 39 7.36 -6.53 -12.31
CA SER A 39 8.56 -7.17 -11.75
C SER A 39 9.44 -6.21 -10.93
N SER A 40 9.27 -4.90 -11.06
CA SER A 40 9.94 -3.89 -10.23
C SER A 40 9.22 -3.64 -8.90
N GLY A 41 8.02 -4.22 -8.72
CA GLY A 41 7.18 -4.01 -7.55
C GLY A 41 6.31 -2.74 -7.64
N LYS A 42 6.30 -2.05 -8.78
CA LYS A 42 5.47 -0.86 -9.02
C LYS A 42 4.11 -1.28 -9.57
N VAL A 43 3.04 -0.60 -9.16
CA VAL A 43 1.70 -0.83 -9.72
C VAL A 43 1.69 -0.48 -11.21
N VAL A 44 1.17 -1.38 -12.04
CA VAL A 44 1.07 -1.15 -13.48
C VAL A 44 0.10 -0.02 -13.79
N GLU A 45 0.35 0.75 -14.83
CA GLU A 45 -0.56 1.81 -15.26
C GLU A 45 -1.84 1.21 -15.86
N GLY A 46 -2.97 1.91 -15.69
CA GLY A 46 -4.26 1.51 -16.24
C GLY A 46 -5.39 1.60 -15.22
N GLY A 47 -6.43 0.81 -15.46
CA GLY A 47 -7.58 0.68 -14.58
C GLY A 47 -7.80 -0.75 -14.11
N ILE A 48 -9.01 -1.03 -13.63
CA ILE A 48 -9.34 -2.33 -13.03
C ILE A 48 -9.06 -3.51 -13.97
N LYS A 49 -9.21 -3.34 -15.29
CA LYS A 49 -9.00 -4.43 -16.26
C LYS A 49 -7.53 -4.80 -16.34
N GLU A 50 -6.66 -3.81 -16.50
CA GLU A 50 -5.20 -3.97 -16.53
C GLU A 50 -4.70 -4.51 -15.19
N HIS A 51 -5.20 -3.96 -14.09
CA HIS A 51 -4.86 -4.43 -12.74
C HIS A 51 -5.27 -5.89 -12.52
N THR A 52 -6.49 -6.27 -12.93
CA THR A 52 -6.98 -7.66 -12.81
C THR A 52 -6.12 -8.61 -13.62
N ALA A 53 -5.79 -8.24 -14.86
CA ALA A 53 -4.91 -9.03 -15.72
C ALA A 53 -3.52 -9.19 -15.09
N GLN A 54 -2.96 -8.13 -14.52
CA GLN A 54 -1.66 -8.18 -13.85
C GLN A 54 -1.69 -9.10 -12.63
N CYS A 55 -2.73 -9.05 -11.79
CA CYS A 55 -2.88 -9.97 -10.64
C CYS A 55 -2.94 -11.43 -11.10
N ILE A 56 -3.70 -11.72 -12.17
CA ILE A 56 -3.83 -13.07 -12.74
C ILE A 56 -2.49 -13.54 -13.32
N ASN A 57 -1.77 -12.68 -14.05
CA ASN A 57 -0.46 -13.02 -14.59
C ASN A 57 0.56 -13.30 -13.49
N ASN A 58 0.57 -12.49 -12.43
CA ASN A 58 1.44 -12.69 -11.27
C ASN A 58 1.13 -14.02 -10.57
N LEU A 59 -0.16 -14.37 -10.39
CA LEU A 59 -0.56 -15.68 -9.87
C LEU A 59 -0.11 -16.82 -10.78
N GLY A 60 -0.21 -16.66 -12.11
CA GLY A 60 0.30 -17.62 -13.10
C GLY A 60 1.79 -17.92 -12.89
N LYS A 61 2.62 -16.88 -12.78
CA LYS A 61 4.07 -17.02 -12.52
C LYS A 61 4.39 -17.76 -11.22
N VAL A 62 3.52 -17.62 -10.20
CA VAL A 62 3.67 -18.35 -8.94
C VAL A 62 3.24 -19.81 -9.10
N LEU A 63 2.17 -20.09 -9.85
CA LEU A 63 1.74 -21.45 -10.18
C LEU A 63 2.82 -22.19 -10.96
N ASP A 64 3.40 -21.56 -11.98
CA ASP A 64 4.46 -22.13 -12.81
C ASP A 64 5.70 -22.46 -11.96
N ALA A 65 6.13 -21.51 -11.11
CA ALA A 65 7.22 -21.72 -10.17
C ALA A 65 6.95 -22.85 -9.15
N ALA A 66 5.68 -23.15 -8.87
CA ALA A 66 5.27 -24.25 -7.99
C ALA A 66 5.11 -25.59 -8.72
N GLY A 67 5.33 -25.62 -10.05
CA GLY A 67 5.08 -26.79 -10.91
C GLY A 67 3.60 -27.10 -11.08
N SER A 68 2.75 -26.08 -11.05
CA SER A 68 1.30 -26.15 -11.23
C SER A 68 0.87 -25.27 -12.41
N SER A 69 -0.44 -25.08 -12.55
CA SER A 69 -1.02 -24.26 -13.62
C SER A 69 -2.45 -23.84 -13.25
N TRP A 70 -3.06 -22.96 -14.03
CA TRP A 70 -4.41 -22.46 -13.78
C TRP A 70 -5.48 -23.57 -13.84
N GLU A 71 -5.27 -24.62 -14.62
CA GLU A 71 -6.17 -25.78 -14.74
C GLU A 71 -6.30 -26.57 -13.43
N LYS A 72 -5.32 -26.45 -12.53
CA LYS A 72 -5.29 -27.14 -11.23
C LYS A 72 -5.77 -26.25 -10.08
N VAL A 73 -6.12 -24.99 -10.35
CA VAL A 73 -6.62 -24.08 -9.33
C VAL A 73 -8.04 -24.49 -8.97
N VAL A 74 -8.28 -24.73 -7.68
CA VAL A 74 -9.59 -25.17 -7.17
C VAL A 74 -10.38 -24.06 -6.48
N LYS A 75 -9.69 -23.03 -5.95
CA LYS A 75 -10.28 -21.92 -5.19
C LYS A 75 -9.55 -20.61 -5.46
N VAL A 76 -10.30 -19.54 -5.66
CA VAL A 76 -9.80 -18.16 -5.75
C VAL A 76 -10.52 -17.27 -4.73
N ASN A 77 -9.76 -16.36 -4.10
CA ASN A 77 -10.30 -15.26 -3.31
C ASN A 77 -9.95 -13.95 -4.00
N VAL A 78 -10.95 -13.12 -4.26
CA VAL A 78 -10.80 -11.80 -4.89
C VAL A 78 -11.19 -10.75 -3.86
N TYR A 79 -10.30 -9.77 -3.69
CA TYR A 79 -10.54 -8.62 -2.84
C TYR A 79 -10.52 -7.38 -3.73
N LEU A 80 -11.67 -6.70 -3.79
CA LEU A 80 -11.81 -5.43 -4.50
C LEU A 80 -11.80 -4.29 -3.48
N ASP A 81 -11.31 -3.12 -3.86
CA ASP A 81 -11.46 -1.89 -3.08
C ASP A 81 -12.89 -1.30 -3.21
N ASP A 82 -13.52 -1.47 -4.36
CA ASP A 82 -14.90 -1.07 -4.66
C ASP A 82 -15.66 -2.18 -5.42
N MET A 83 -16.80 -2.62 -4.89
CA MET A 83 -17.63 -3.64 -5.52
C MET A 83 -18.27 -3.19 -6.85
N LYS A 84 -18.29 -1.88 -7.16
CA LYS A 84 -18.69 -1.39 -8.49
C LYS A 84 -17.79 -1.94 -9.61
N ASN A 85 -16.55 -2.27 -9.28
CA ASN A 85 -15.58 -2.84 -10.21
C ASN A 85 -15.81 -4.33 -10.51
N PHE A 86 -16.78 -4.97 -9.84
CA PHE A 86 -17.06 -6.41 -9.96
C PHE A 86 -17.31 -6.85 -11.40
N SER A 87 -18.12 -6.11 -12.17
CA SER A 87 -18.43 -6.47 -13.56
C SER A 87 -17.20 -6.35 -14.47
N LEU A 88 -16.43 -5.27 -14.34
CA LEU A 88 -15.23 -5.04 -15.17
C LEU A 88 -14.12 -6.06 -14.86
N MET A 89 -13.94 -6.41 -13.58
CA MET A 89 -13.03 -7.47 -13.15
C MET A 89 -13.45 -8.84 -13.72
N ASN A 90 -14.75 -9.17 -13.66
CA ASN A 90 -15.28 -10.42 -14.19
C ASN A 90 -15.05 -10.56 -15.70
N GLU A 91 -15.14 -9.47 -16.46
CA GLU A 91 -14.89 -9.49 -17.90
C GLU A 91 -13.46 -9.95 -18.24
N VAL A 92 -12.47 -9.58 -17.42
CA VAL A 92 -11.09 -10.04 -17.58
C VAL A 92 -10.92 -11.46 -17.04
N TYR A 93 -11.49 -11.73 -15.87
CA TYR A 93 -11.46 -13.05 -15.23
C TYR A 93 -12.04 -14.15 -16.13
N GLU A 94 -13.13 -13.86 -16.85
CA GLU A 94 -13.76 -14.78 -17.78
C GLU A 94 -12.92 -15.14 -18.99
N LYS A 95 -12.10 -14.19 -19.45
CA LYS A 95 -11.22 -14.36 -20.61
C LYS A 95 -9.93 -15.08 -20.26
N LEU A 96 -9.38 -14.82 -19.06
CA LEU A 96 -8.05 -15.30 -18.69
C LEU A 96 -8.06 -16.64 -17.93
N LEU A 97 -9.13 -16.98 -17.23
CA LEU A 97 -9.17 -18.24 -16.48
C LEU A 97 -9.79 -19.40 -17.28
N PRO A 98 -9.29 -20.62 -17.09
CA PRO A 98 -9.82 -21.81 -17.74
C PRO A 98 -11.26 -22.13 -17.29
N SER A 99 -11.94 -22.93 -18.12
CA SER A 99 -13.27 -23.47 -17.83
C SER A 99 -13.16 -24.99 -17.59
N PRO A 100 -13.84 -25.57 -16.59
CA PRO A 100 -14.68 -24.90 -15.59
C PRO A 100 -13.86 -24.01 -14.64
N LYS A 101 -14.46 -22.88 -14.25
CA LYS A 101 -13.80 -21.89 -13.37
C LYS A 101 -13.67 -22.43 -11.94
N PRO A 102 -12.60 -22.06 -11.20
CA PRO A 102 -12.44 -22.45 -9.80
C PRO A 102 -13.56 -21.89 -8.91
N ALA A 103 -13.78 -22.52 -7.76
CA ALA A 103 -14.64 -21.97 -6.72
C ALA A 103 -14.13 -20.56 -6.34
N ARG A 104 -15.03 -19.61 -6.10
CA ARG A 104 -14.63 -18.21 -5.92
C ARG A 104 -15.37 -17.53 -4.78
N THR A 105 -14.65 -16.68 -4.05
CA THR A 105 -15.22 -15.69 -3.14
C THR A 105 -14.72 -14.32 -3.57
N CYS A 106 -15.61 -13.34 -3.67
CA CYS A 106 -15.26 -11.95 -3.99
C CYS A 106 -15.85 -11.05 -2.92
N ILE A 107 -15.02 -10.25 -2.25
CA ILE A 107 -15.46 -9.30 -1.23
C ILE A 107 -14.84 -7.92 -1.46
N GLN A 108 -15.48 -6.89 -0.91
CA GLN A 108 -14.89 -5.56 -0.84
C GLN A 108 -14.04 -5.44 0.44
N ALA A 109 -12.79 -5.00 0.30
CA ALA A 109 -11.88 -4.71 1.39
C ALA A 109 -11.79 -3.20 1.62
N ALA A 110 -11.64 -2.78 2.87
CA ALA A 110 -11.51 -1.36 3.21
C ALA A 110 -10.19 -0.75 2.69
N TYR A 111 -9.13 -1.54 2.58
CA TYR A 111 -7.80 -1.14 2.10
C TYR A 111 -7.05 -2.35 1.51
N LEU A 112 -6.21 -2.11 0.50
CA LEU A 112 -5.36 -3.12 -0.14
C LEU A 112 -3.90 -2.64 -0.22
N PRO A 113 -2.91 -3.55 -0.14
CA PRO A 113 -1.50 -3.20 -0.33
C PRO A 113 -1.26 -2.53 -1.68
N ASN A 114 -0.35 -1.55 -1.71
CA ASN A 114 -0.03 -0.72 -2.89
C ASN A 114 -1.15 0.22 -3.36
N GLY A 115 -2.22 0.40 -2.58
CA GLY A 115 -3.11 1.54 -2.76
C GLY A 115 -2.32 2.85 -2.59
N VAL A 116 -2.25 3.63 -3.67
CA VAL A 116 -1.66 4.98 -3.69
C VAL A 116 -2.68 5.95 -3.12
N ASP A 117 -3.07 5.75 -1.86
CA ASP A 117 -4.13 6.55 -1.30
C ASP A 117 -3.54 7.77 -0.55
N PRO A 118 -3.97 8.99 -0.92
CA PRO A 118 -3.78 10.20 -0.12
C PRO A 118 -4.35 10.02 1.29
N VAL A 119 -4.16 10.97 2.20
CA VAL A 119 -4.73 10.90 3.55
C VAL A 119 -6.24 10.67 3.46
N ILE A 120 -6.70 9.53 3.98
CA ILE A 120 -8.12 9.13 4.00
C ILE A 120 -8.67 9.47 5.37
N VAL A 121 -9.69 10.32 5.40
CA VAL A 121 -10.43 10.61 6.63
C VAL A 121 -11.41 9.47 6.88
N LEU A 122 -11.28 8.80 8.02
CA LEU A 122 -12.07 7.63 8.39
C LEU A 122 -13.28 8.05 9.22
N ASN A 123 -13.10 8.32 10.51
CA ASN A 123 -14.18 8.47 11.48
C ASN A 123 -14.10 9.80 12.24
N HIS A 124 -13.88 10.90 11.52
CA HIS A 124 -13.88 12.22 12.16
C HIS A 124 -15.34 12.75 12.29
N PRO A 125 -15.79 13.16 13.49
CA PRO A 125 -17.18 13.56 13.73
C PRO A 125 -17.56 14.91 13.10
N GLY A 126 -16.56 15.74 12.77
CA GLY A 126 -16.75 17.05 12.15
C GLY A 126 -16.00 17.18 10.82
N GLN A 127 -15.75 18.42 10.42
CA GLN A 127 -14.94 18.76 9.27
C GLN A 127 -13.51 19.09 9.70
N ILE A 128 -12.53 18.67 8.92
CA ILE A 128 -11.11 18.97 9.11
C ILE A 128 -10.75 20.09 8.13
N GLY A 129 -10.16 21.18 8.64
CA GLY A 129 -9.71 22.31 7.83
C GLY A 129 -8.21 22.54 7.94
N ALA A 130 -7.69 23.51 7.18
CA ALA A 130 -6.33 23.99 7.36
C ALA A 130 -6.11 24.49 8.81
N GLY A 131 -4.98 24.11 9.40
CA GLY A 131 -4.65 24.39 10.79
C GLY A 131 -5.05 23.31 11.79
N TYR A 132 -5.76 22.26 11.36
CA TYR A 132 -6.04 21.09 12.18
C TYR A 132 -4.73 20.46 12.70
N ALA A 133 -4.65 20.17 13.99
CA ALA A 133 -3.41 19.77 14.65
C ALA A 133 -3.55 18.43 15.41
N PRO A 134 -3.71 17.30 14.69
CA PRO A 134 -3.80 15.98 15.29
C PRO A 134 -2.43 15.43 15.69
N VAL A 135 -2.42 14.27 16.34
CA VAL A 135 -1.20 13.49 16.57
C VAL A 135 -0.99 12.49 15.44
N LEU A 136 0.22 12.45 14.89
CA LEU A 136 0.61 11.45 13.90
C LEU A 136 1.43 10.35 14.58
N ASP A 137 0.96 9.13 14.39
CA ASP A 137 1.74 7.91 14.62
C ASP A 137 2.39 7.53 13.29
N CYS A 138 3.70 7.66 13.21
CA CYS A 138 4.48 7.14 12.10
C CYS A 138 5.60 6.31 12.72
N HIS A 139 5.78 5.05 12.29
CA HIS A 139 6.72 4.12 12.91
C HIS A 139 6.63 4.08 14.46
N THR A 140 7.67 4.55 15.13
CA THR A 140 7.83 4.74 16.58
C THR A 140 7.64 6.19 17.02
N ALA A 141 7.50 7.14 16.09
CA ALA A 141 7.22 8.54 16.38
C ALA A 141 5.74 8.75 16.67
N HIS A 142 5.48 9.51 17.73
CA HIS A 142 4.16 9.95 18.17
C HIS A 142 4.22 11.46 18.41
N ILE A 143 3.92 12.24 17.37
CA ILE A 143 4.18 13.69 17.35
C ILE A 143 2.95 14.44 16.85
N ALA A 144 2.59 15.53 17.53
CA ALA A 144 1.56 16.44 17.04
C ALA A 144 2.02 17.12 15.75
N CYS A 145 1.21 17.07 14.70
CA CYS A 145 1.51 17.70 13.42
C CYS A 145 0.35 18.58 12.99
N LYS A 146 0.66 19.71 12.37
CA LYS A 146 -0.32 20.62 11.82
C LYS A 146 -0.56 20.31 10.34
N PHE A 147 -1.82 20.17 9.95
CA PHE A 147 -2.22 20.17 8.55
C PHE A 147 -2.14 21.62 8.08
N ALA A 148 -0.99 22.02 7.56
CA ALA A 148 -0.74 23.40 7.18
C ALA A 148 -1.65 23.83 6.03
N GLU A 149 -1.75 22.98 5.01
CA GLU A 149 -2.53 23.23 3.79
C GLU A 149 -3.21 21.94 3.33
N LEU A 150 -4.46 22.05 2.89
CA LEU A 150 -5.15 21.00 2.16
C LEU A 150 -4.93 21.30 0.68
N LEU A 151 -4.06 20.55 0.01
CA LEU A 151 -3.62 20.86 -1.34
C LEU A 151 -4.66 20.43 -2.37
N GLU A 152 -5.13 19.19 -2.26
CA GLU A 152 -6.06 18.61 -3.22
C GLU A 152 -6.99 17.63 -2.52
N LYS A 153 -8.27 17.69 -2.87
CA LYS A 153 -9.21 16.61 -2.63
C LYS A 153 -9.15 15.66 -3.80
N ILE A 154 -8.97 14.38 -3.52
CA ILE A 154 -8.77 13.36 -4.53
C ILE A 154 -9.96 12.41 -4.51
N ASP A 155 -10.42 12.05 -5.70
CA ASP A 155 -11.34 10.93 -5.83
C ASP A 155 -10.57 9.65 -5.50
N ARG A 156 -10.91 9.04 -4.37
CA ARG A 156 -10.35 7.78 -3.91
C ARG A 156 -10.40 6.68 -4.98
N ARG A 157 -11.33 6.75 -5.94
CA ARG A 157 -11.50 5.75 -7.00
C ARG A 157 -10.57 5.92 -8.18
N THR A 158 -10.29 7.17 -8.55
CA THR A 158 -9.58 7.47 -9.81
C THR A 158 -8.21 8.08 -9.58
N ASN A 159 -7.89 8.42 -8.33
CA ASN A 159 -6.72 9.22 -7.96
C ASN A 159 -6.61 10.55 -8.71
N LYS A 160 -7.73 11.04 -9.28
CA LYS A 160 -7.81 12.36 -9.92
C LYS A 160 -8.22 13.41 -8.90
N SER A 161 -7.63 14.59 -9.03
CA SER A 161 -8.02 15.77 -8.26
C SER A 161 -9.47 16.12 -8.59
N ILE A 162 -10.34 16.13 -7.58
CA ILE A 162 -11.73 16.61 -7.67
C ILE A 162 -11.76 18.12 -7.43
N GLU A 163 -11.00 18.58 -6.45
CA GLU A 163 -11.02 19.96 -5.97
C GLU A 163 -9.62 20.35 -5.53
N ALA A 164 -9.08 21.43 -6.10
CA ALA A 164 -7.83 22.03 -5.65
C ALA A 164 -8.08 23.00 -4.49
N ASN A 165 -7.23 22.96 -3.47
CA ASN A 165 -7.30 23.78 -2.26
C ASN A 165 -8.67 23.74 -1.55
N PRO A 166 -9.19 22.55 -1.18
CA PRO A 166 -10.46 22.45 -0.49
C PRO A 166 -10.39 23.16 0.86
N LYS A 167 -11.45 23.89 1.23
CA LYS A 167 -11.52 24.56 2.55
C LYS A 167 -11.61 23.57 3.71
N THR A 168 -12.30 22.45 3.48
CA THR A 168 -12.58 21.43 4.49
C THR A 168 -12.68 20.04 3.86
N ILE A 169 -12.26 19.02 4.58
CA ILE A 169 -12.45 17.60 4.26
C ILE A 169 -13.25 16.91 5.37
N LYS A 170 -13.96 15.84 5.04
CA LYS A 170 -14.78 15.08 5.99
C LYS A 170 -14.54 13.58 5.87
N SER A 171 -15.11 12.81 6.79
CA SER A 171 -15.14 11.34 6.71
C SER A 171 -15.50 10.84 5.31
N GLY A 172 -14.68 9.92 4.80
CA GLY A 172 -14.79 9.35 3.46
C GLY A 172 -13.99 10.07 2.38
N ASP A 173 -13.52 11.30 2.64
CA ASP A 173 -12.70 12.04 1.68
C ASP A 173 -11.24 11.55 1.68
N SER A 174 -10.65 11.48 0.49
CA SER A 174 -9.20 11.36 0.30
C SER A 174 -8.61 12.71 -0.08
N CYS A 175 -7.43 13.05 0.45
CA CYS A 175 -6.81 14.34 0.18
C CYS A 175 -5.28 14.32 0.27
N ILE A 176 -4.64 15.20 -0.49
CA ILE A 176 -3.22 15.54 -0.30
C ILE A 176 -3.14 16.71 0.66
N VAL A 177 -2.37 16.54 1.72
CA VAL A 177 -2.19 17.54 2.76
C VAL A 177 -0.71 17.83 2.98
N LYS A 178 -0.38 19.11 3.14
CA LYS A 178 0.94 19.53 3.61
C LYS A 178 0.94 19.46 5.14
N VAL A 179 1.78 18.59 5.69
CA VAL A 179 1.84 18.35 7.14
C VAL A 179 3.15 18.91 7.69
N VAL A 180 3.07 19.66 8.78
CA VAL A 180 4.22 20.25 9.47
C VAL A 180 4.28 19.70 10.91
N PRO A 181 5.30 18.90 11.25
CA PRO A 181 5.51 18.43 12.61
C PRO A 181 5.76 19.58 13.60
N SER A 182 5.20 19.49 14.80
CA SER A 182 5.45 20.48 15.88
C SER A 182 6.81 20.30 16.57
N LYS A 183 7.41 19.12 16.41
CA LYS A 183 8.73 18.74 16.94
C LYS A 183 9.55 18.08 15.84
N PRO A 184 10.89 18.05 15.95
CA PRO A 184 11.73 17.32 15.00
C PRO A 184 11.25 15.88 14.83
N MET A 185 10.97 15.50 13.58
CA MET A 185 10.42 14.20 13.22
C MET A 185 11.20 13.69 12.00
N CYS A 186 11.63 12.43 12.04
CA CYS A 186 12.28 11.77 10.92
C CYS A 186 11.24 10.90 10.22
N VAL A 187 10.96 11.21 8.97
CA VAL A 187 10.05 10.47 8.10
C VAL A 187 10.64 10.41 6.70
N GLU A 188 10.20 9.45 5.91
CA GLU A 188 10.66 9.26 4.54
C GLU A 188 9.46 9.08 3.60
N SER A 189 9.69 9.30 2.32
CA SER A 189 8.70 8.96 1.29
C SER A 189 8.37 7.46 1.36
N TYR A 190 7.09 7.13 1.22
CA TYR A 190 6.64 5.75 1.20
C TYR A 190 7.29 4.92 0.10
N ASN A 191 7.57 5.53 -1.06
CA ASN A 191 8.20 4.82 -2.18
C ASN A 191 9.68 4.50 -1.90
N ASP A 192 10.37 5.34 -1.13
CA ASP A 192 11.78 5.15 -0.83
C ASP A 192 11.96 4.22 0.39
N TYR A 193 11.17 4.43 1.45
CA TYR A 193 11.22 3.67 2.70
C TYR A 193 9.82 3.41 3.26
N PRO A 194 9.11 2.36 2.78
CA PRO A 194 7.74 2.06 3.18
C PRO A 194 7.47 2.00 4.70
N PRO A 195 8.37 1.45 5.54
CA PRO A 195 8.15 1.41 7.00
C PRO A 195 8.12 2.79 7.68
N LEU A 196 8.73 3.82 7.08
CA LEU A 196 8.78 5.19 7.60
C LEU A 196 7.81 6.14 6.87
N GLY A 197 7.09 5.63 5.88
CA GLY A 197 6.20 6.42 5.02
C GLY A 197 4.71 6.20 5.27
N ARG A 198 4.30 5.30 6.17
CA ARG A 198 2.88 5.12 6.56
C ARG A 198 2.63 5.77 7.90
N PHE A 199 1.50 6.47 8.04
CA PHE A 199 1.11 7.08 9.30
C PHE A 199 -0.38 6.96 9.59
N ALA A 200 -0.72 6.94 10.87
CA ALA A 200 -2.07 7.10 11.37
C ALA A 200 -2.22 8.49 11.98
N VAL A 201 -3.37 9.11 11.77
CA VAL A 201 -3.74 10.40 12.34
C VAL A 201 -4.72 10.14 13.46
N ARG A 202 -4.36 10.58 14.66
CA ARG A 202 -5.13 10.39 15.88
C ARG A 202 -5.60 11.72 16.45
N ASP A 203 -6.83 11.70 16.92
CA ASP A 203 -7.45 12.78 17.66
C ASP A 203 -8.35 12.21 18.75
N MET A 204 -8.28 12.77 19.95
CA MET A 204 -8.99 12.28 21.14
C MET A 204 -8.92 10.74 21.33
N ARG A 205 -7.75 10.14 21.06
CA ARG A 205 -7.48 8.68 21.11
C ARG A 205 -8.20 7.83 20.05
N GLN A 206 -8.88 8.45 19.10
CA GLN A 206 -9.47 7.78 17.94
C GLN A 206 -8.60 7.96 16.70
N THR A 207 -8.55 6.94 15.85
CA THR A 207 -7.91 7.06 14.53
C THR A 207 -8.90 7.75 13.60
N VAL A 208 -8.61 9.00 13.24
CA VAL A 208 -9.48 9.85 12.42
C VAL A 208 -9.09 9.84 10.95
N ALA A 209 -7.83 9.54 10.64
CA ALA A 209 -7.36 9.35 9.27
C ALA A 209 -6.15 8.41 9.21
N VAL A 210 -5.85 7.90 8.03
CA VAL A 210 -4.62 7.16 7.72
C VAL A 210 -4.06 7.65 6.39
N GLY A 211 -2.75 7.59 6.21
CA GLY A 211 -2.15 8.05 4.96
C GLY A 211 -0.73 7.55 4.73
N ILE A 212 -0.23 7.86 3.54
CA ILE A 212 1.15 7.63 3.15
C ILE A 212 1.85 8.96 2.82
N ILE A 213 3.17 9.00 3.02
CA ILE A 213 4.00 10.15 2.73
C ILE A 213 4.42 10.10 1.26
N LYS A 214 4.02 11.13 0.50
CA LYS A 214 4.36 11.25 -0.93
C LYS A 214 5.76 11.83 -1.15
N SER A 215 6.12 12.86 -0.38
CA SER A 215 7.42 13.52 -0.42
C SER A 215 7.72 14.19 0.93
N VAL A 216 9.00 14.44 1.19
CA VAL A 216 9.47 15.09 2.42
C VAL A 216 10.45 16.21 2.04
N GLU A 217 10.15 17.44 2.45
CA GLU A 217 11.12 18.53 2.45
C GLU A 217 12.04 18.35 3.66
N LYS A 218 13.26 17.86 3.42
CA LYS A 218 14.23 17.64 4.49
C LYS A 218 14.82 18.98 4.91
N THR A 219 14.86 19.24 6.22
CA THR A 219 15.59 20.39 6.77
C THR A 219 17.06 20.29 6.41
N ASP A 220 17.69 21.41 6.04
CA ASP A 220 19.10 21.47 5.67
C ASP A 220 19.98 20.79 6.72
N LYS A 221 20.98 20.05 6.22
CA LYS A 221 21.95 19.31 7.03
C LYS A 221 22.77 20.28 7.88
N SER A 222 22.25 20.67 9.05
CA SER A 222 23.14 21.04 10.14
C SER A 222 23.96 19.80 10.46
N SER A 223 25.29 19.90 10.39
CA SER A 223 26.16 18.79 10.74
C SER A 223 25.86 18.43 12.19
N GLY A 224 25.16 17.32 12.41
CA GLY A 224 24.89 16.82 13.76
C GLY A 224 26.21 16.72 14.53
N LYS A 225 26.17 16.91 15.85
CA LYS A 225 27.37 16.80 16.68
C LYS A 225 28.08 15.47 16.40
N VAL A 226 29.28 15.55 15.83
CA VAL A 226 30.10 14.37 15.53
C VAL A 226 30.78 13.93 16.82
N THR A 227 30.68 12.64 17.15
CA THR A 227 31.36 12.10 18.31
C THR A 227 32.85 11.93 18.01
N LYS A 228 33.70 12.06 19.03
CA LYS A 228 35.15 11.85 18.89
C LYS A 228 35.50 10.49 18.27
N SER A 229 34.70 9.45 18.55
CA SER A 229 34.86 8.13 17.94
C SER A 229 34.55 8.13 16.44
N ALA A 230 33.49 8.83 16.01
CA ALA A 230 33.15 8.98 14.60
C ALA A 230 34.21 9.80 13.83
N GLU A 231 34.74 10.87 14.42
CA GLU A 231 35.86 11.63 13.84
C GLU A 231 37.12 10.77 13.66
N LYS A 232 37.44 9.96 14.67
CA LYS A 232 38.61 9.06 14.64
C LYS A 232 38.45 7.95 13.59
N ALA A 233 37.23 7.48 13.35
CA ALA A 233 36.93 6.49 12.32
C ALA A 233 36.98 7.10 10.91
N ALA A 234 36.47 8.32 10.73
CA ALA A 234 36.48 9.02 9.44
C ALA A 234 37.90 9.36 8.96
N LYS A 235 38.83 9.68 9.88
CA LYS A 235 40.24 9.95 9.58
C LYS A 235 41.09 8.71 9.26
N LYS A 236 40.53 7.50 9.39
CA LYS A 236 41.21 6.22 9.09
C LYS A 236 40.90 5.66 7.69
N LYS A 237 40.06 6.35 6.91
CA LYS A 237 39.88 6.13 5.47
C LYS A 237 40.74 7.13 4.70
#